data_AF-A0A662QES9-F1
#
_entry.id   AF-A0A662QES9-F1
#
_cell.length_a   1.000
_cell.length_b   1.000
_cell.length_c   1.000
_cell.angle_alpha   90.00
_cell.angle_beta   90.00
_cell.angle_gamma   90.00
#
_symmetry.space_group_name_H-M   'P 1'
#
loop_
_entity.id
_entity.type
_entity.pdbx_description
1 polymer ?
#
loop_
_entity_poly.entity_id
_entity_poly.type
_entity_poly.pdbx_seq_one_letter_code
_entity_poly.pdbx_strand_id
1 'polypeptide(L)'
;MTPLMLVGVIVSIIGVSIALGVTFYYLSLPLEAPFRKFLDSTLMGMPYLLYFVIVGGALSGVGLLIYVKAVRSGVAVTHRRRGPMALTRPALRRPSASLPGRAPKPKGAVTSPDIVEEIEKEIEEIVKGTSEVPETVEEKPAAVEEVKQPLVKVISRANDMVCPHCGSLNPIGSVKCSNCKKKFYEPDDPSKSCPVCGAPLKLSKRISEKLFVCGICFSELEIAPELQKSLKL
;
A
#
# COMPACT_ATOMS: atom_id res chain seq x y z
N MET A 1 28.16 -25.20 -11.32
CA MET A 1 27.02 -24.32 -11.69
C MET A 1 26.70 -24.59 -13.16
N THR A 2 25.46 -24.89 -13.54
CA THR A 2 25.13 -25.15 -14.96
C THR A 2 25.17 -23.82 -15.74
N PRO A 3 25.46 -23.82 -17.05
CA PRO A 3 25.47 -22.58 -17.85
C PRO A 3 24.12 -21.85 -17.79
N LEU A 4 23.01 -22.59 -17.67
CA LEU A 4 21.66 -22.03 -17.50
C LEU A 4 21.49 -21.27 -16.17
N MET A 5 22.10 -21.79 -15.08
CA MET A 5 22.10 -21.11 -13.78
C MET A 5 22.91 -19.81 -13.85
N LEU A 6 24.08 -19.82 -14.52
CA LEU A 6 24.91 -18.63 -14.66
C LEU A 6 24.17 -17.53 -15.41
N VAL A 7 23.50 -17.87 -16.51
CA VAL A 7 22.69 -16.93 -17.31
C VAL A 7 21.56 -16.32 -16.47
N GLY A 8 20.83 -17.15 -15.70
CA GLY A 8 19.76 -16.66 -14.82
C GLY A 8 20.26 -15.66 -13.78
N VAL A 9 21.41 -15.93 -13.15
CA VAL A 9 22.04 -15.01 -12.18
C VAL A 9 22.46 -13.71 -12.85
N ILE A 10 23.14 -13.77 -14.01
CA ILE A 10 23.61 -12.57 -14.72
C ILE A 10 22.42 -11.69 -15.12
N VAL A 11 21.39 -12.26 -15.71
CA VAL A 11 20.17 -11.51 -16.11
C VAL A 11 19.49 -10.90 -14.88
N SER A 12 19.44 -11.63 -13.77
CA SER A 12 18.88 -11.11 -12.52
C SER A 12 19.67 -9.92 -11.98
N ILE A 13 21.00 -10.01 -11.97
CA ILE A 13 21.88 -8.93 -11.48
C ILE A 13 21.77 -7.70 -12.39
N ILE A 14 21.67 -7.88 -13.70
CA ILE A 14 21.48 -6.77 -14.64
C ILE A 14 20.13 -6.08 -14.37
N GLY A 15 19.05 -6.84 -14.20
CA GLY A 15 17.73 -6.27 -13.88
C GLY A 15 17.72 -5.46 -12.59
N VAL A 16 18.34 -5.99 -11.53
CA VAL A 16 18.48 -5.29 -10.24
C VAL A 16 19.36 -4.05 -10.37
N SER A 17 20.48 -4.15 -11.10
CA SER A 17 21.38 -3.02 -11.34
C SER A 17 20.71 -1.89 -12.10
N ILE A 18 19.83 -2.20 -13.06
CA ILE A 18 19.05 -1.19 -13.78
C ILE A 18 18.04 -0.53 -12.83
N ALA A 19 17.25 -1.33 -12.10
CA ALA A 19 16.23 -0.78 -11.20
C ALA A 19 16.83 0.04 -10.06
N LEU A 20 17.78 -0.53 -9.31
CA LEU A 20 18.42 0.14 -8.17
C LEU A 20 19.42 1.19 -8.60
N GLY A 21 20.19 0.95 -9.67
CA GLY A 21 21.17 1.91 -10.17
C GLY A 21 20.51 3.19 -10.65
N VAL A 22 19.44 3.10 -11.44
CA VAL A 22 18.69 4.29 -11.89
C VAL A 22 18.03 5.01 -10.71
N THR A 23 17.47 4.28 -9.74
CA THR A 23 16.86 4.87 -8.55
C THR A 23 17.88 5.56 -7.66
N PHE A 24 19.01 4.91 -7.38
CA PHE A 24 20.11 5.49 -6.60
C PHE A 24 20.71 6.71 -7.30
N TYR A 25 20.90 6.60 -8.62
CA TYR A 25 21.38 7.72 -9.44
C TYR A 25 20.41 8.91 -9.36
N TYR A 26 19.10 8.68 -9.47
CA TYR A 26 18.07 9.72 -9.29
C TYR A 26 18.15 10.42 -7.92
N LEU A 27 18.32 9.65 -6.84
CA LEU A 27 18.42 10.19 -5.48
C LEU A 27 19.71 11.00 -5.26
N SER A 28 20.79 10.62 -5.93
CA SER A 28 22.09 11.30 -5.82
C SER A 28 22.22 12.56 -6.67
N LEU A 29 21.31 12.80 -7.63
CA LEU A 29 21.39 13.92 -8.56
C LEU A 29 20.87 15.23 -7.93
N PRO A 30 21.62 16.34 -8.05
CA PRO A 30 21.12 17.67 -7.69
C PRO A 30 19.91 18.06 -8.56
N LEU A 31 19.02 18.88 -7.99
CA LEU A 31 17.71 19.24 -8.56
C LEU A 31 17.77 19.85 -9.97
N GLU A 32 18.91 20.40 -10.37
CA GLU A 32 19.11 21.09 -11.66
C GLU A 32 19.65 20.19 -12.78
N ALA A 33 19.96 18.92 -12.49
CA ALA A 33 20.58 18.05 -13.48
C ALA A 33 19.62 17.71 -14.64
N PRO A 34 20.10 17.75 -15.91
CA PRO A 34 19.27 17.48 -17.08
C PRO A 34 18.73 16.04 -17.12
N PHE A 35 19.47 15.09 -16.54
CA PHE A 35 19.07 13.69 -16.45
C PHE A 35 17.88 13.47 -15.51
N ARG A 36 17.74 14.28 -14.47
CA ARG A 36 16.62 14.18 -13.53
C ARG A 36 15.32 14.63 -14.20
N LYS A 37 15.37 15.74 -14.94
CA LYS A 37 14.25 16.20 -15.78
C LYS A 37 13.83 15.18 -16.83
N PHE A 38 14.78 14.43 -17.40
CA PHE A 38 14.48 13.33 -18.31
C PHE A 38 13.75 12.18 -17.59
N LEU A 39 14.22 11.75 -16.42
CA LEU A 39 13.59 10.69 -15.63
C LEU A 39 12.19 11.08 -15.11
N ASP A 40 11.98 12.36 -14.82
CA ASP A 40 10.69 12.93 -14.42
C ASP A 40 9.76 13.19 -15.62
N SER A 41 10.28 13.16 -16.85
CA SER A 41 9.43 13.35 -18.02
C SER A 41 8.45 12.20 -18.16
N THR A 42 7.21 12.53 -18.53
CA THR A 42 6.11 11.56 -18.57
C THR A 42 5.91 11.02 -19.97
N LEU A 43 5.87 9.70 -20.10
CA LEU A 43 5.36 9.00 -21.27
C LEU A 43 4.08 8.26 -20.84
N MET A 44 3.00 8.38 -21.61
CA MET A 44 1.69 7.77 -21.27
C MET A 44 1.25 7.99 -19.81
N GLY A 45 1.48 9.19 -19.27
CA GLY A 45 1.03 9.58 -17.93
C GLY A 45 1.89 9.10 -16.75
N MET A 46 2.96 8.35 -16.98
CA MET A 46 3.88 7.88 -15.93
C MET A 46 5.31 8.40 -16.18
N PRO A 47 6.08 8.75 -15.14
CA PRO A 47 7.47 9.19 -15.29
C PRO A 47 8.37 8.06 -15.79
N TYR A 48 9.37 8.37 -16.63
CA TYR A 48 10.36 7.40 -17.15
C TYR A 48 11.05 6.60 -16.06
N LEU A 49 11.27 7.18 -14.87
CA LEU A 49 11.82 6.47 -13.73
C LEU A 49 11.04 5.19 -13.41
N LEU A 50 9.71 5.24 -13.42
CA LEU A 50 8.88 4.07 -13.15
C LEU A 50 9.01 3.02 -14.26
N TYR A 51 9.14 3.44 -15.52
CA TYR A 51 9.38 2.51 -16.62
C TYR A 51 10.69 1.74 -16.46
N PHE A 52 11.79 2.41 -16.08
CA PHE A 52 13.07 1.73 -15.84
C PHE A 52 12.99 0.74 -14.67
N VAL A 53 12.25 1.08 -13.61
CA VAL A 53 12.01 0.17 -12.48
C VAL A 53 11.17 -1.04 -12.89
N ILE A 54 10.11 -0.84 -13.68
CA ILE A 54 9.26 -1.93 -14.20
C ILE A 54 10.07 -2.86 -15.09
N VAL A 55 10.85 -2.32 -16.04
CA VAL A 55 11.68 -3.11 -16.95
C VAL A 55 12.78 -3.85 -16.17
N GLY A 56 13.47 -3.18 -15.26
CA GLY A 56 14.49 -3.81 -14.41
C GLY A 56 13.91 -4.90 -13.52
N GLY A 57 12.72 -4.68 -12.94
CA GLY A 57 11.99 -5.66 -12.15
C GLY A 57 11.56 -6.88 -12.97
N ALA A 58 11.03 -6.67 -14.18
CA ALA A 58 10.66 -7.75 -15.09
C ALA A 58 11.88 -8.60 -15.49
N LEU A 59 13.00 -7.96 -15.86
CA LEU A 59 14.25 -8.65 -16.17
C LEU A 59 14.79 -9.43 -14.96
N SER A 60 14.73 -8.84 -13.77
CA SER A 60 15.13 -9.51 -12.54
C SER A 60 14.26 -10.75 -12.26
N GLY A 61 12.95 -10.61 -12.38
CA GLY A 61 11.99 -11.72 -12.23
C GLY A 61 12.24 -12.85 -13.22
N VAL A 62 12.46 -12.54 -14.50
CA VAL A 62 12.79 -13.53 -15.53
C VAL A 62 14.10 -14.24 -15.23
N GLY A 63 15.15 -13.50 -14.87
CA GLY A 63 16.45 -14.07 -14.49
C GLY A 63 16.34 -15.02 -13.28
N LEU A 64 15.58 -14.61 -12.26
CA LEU A 64 15.32 -15.43 -11.09
C LEU A 64 14.52 -16.69 -11.43
N LEU A 65 13.49 -16.58 -12.28
CA LEU A 65 12.71 -17.74 -12.73
C LEU A 65 13.57 -18.75 -13.47
N ILE A 66 14.45 -18.29 -14.37
CA ILE A 66 15.40 -19.15 -15.09
C ILE A 66 16.34 -19.81 -14.08
N TYR A 67 16.88 -19.05 -13.12
CA TYR A 67 17.76 -19.59 -12.09
C TYR A 67 17.08 -20.65 -11.23
N VAL A 68 15.87 -20.39 -10.72
CA VAL A 68 15.10 -21.33 -9.89
C VAL A 68 14.75 -22.58 -10.69
N LYS A 69 14.32 -22.43 -11.94
CA LYS A 69 14.02 -23.57 -12.82
C LYS A 69 15.29 -24.39 -13.08
N ALA A 70 16.43 -23.73 -13.30
CA ALA A 70 17.73 -24.36 -13.53
C ALA A 70 18.24 -25.10 -12.29
N VAL A 71 18.08 -24.54 -11.09
CA VAL A 71 18.40 -25.18 -9.81
C VAL A 71 17.54 -26.43 -9.61
N ARG A 72 16.22 -26.31 -9.80
CA ARG A 72 15.27 -27.44 -9.68
C ARG A 72 15.56 -28.55 -10.69
N SER A 73 15.94 -28.20 -11.92
CA SER A 73 16.34 -29.19 -12.93
C SER A 73 17.75 -29.74 -12.71
N GLY A 74 18.67 -28.96 -12.16
CA GLY A 74 20.06 -29.35 -11.89
C GLY A 74 20.17 -30.36 -10.74
N VAL A 75 19.24 -30.32 -9.79
CA VAL A 75 19.09 -31.35 -8.74
C VAL A 75 18.53 -32.67 -9.30
N ALA A 76 17.96 -32.69 -10.51
CA ALA A 76 17.40 -33.89 -11.13
C ALA A 76 18.34 -34.64 -12.09
N VAL A 77 19.59 -34.17 -12.32
CA VAL A 77 20.51 -34.78 -13.32
C VAL A 77 21.43 -35.85 -12.71
N THR A 78 21.09 -36.44 -11.56
CA THR A 78 21.67 -37.72 -11.10
C THR A 78 20.70 -38.90 -11.24
N HIS A 79 19.73 -38.84 -12.17
CA HIS A 79 18.93 -40.03 -12.51
C HIS A 79 18.98 -40.36 -14.00
N ARG A 80 20.03 -41.11 -14.34
CA ARG A 80 19.95 -42.38 -15.08
C ARG A 80 18.79 -42.48 -16.08
N ARG A 81 19.14 -42.27 -17.34
CA ARG A 81 18.46 -42.81 -18.52
C ARG A 81 18.25 -44.32 -18.34
N ARG A 82 17.09 -44.72 -17.82
CA ARG A 82 16.52 -46.07 -18.00
C ARG A 82 15.14 -45.85 -18.60
N GLY A 83 15.03 -46.17 -19.89
CA GLY A 83 13.78 -46.11 -20.61
C GLY A 83 12.71 -47.00 -19.98
N PRO A 84 11.42 -46.70 -20.23
CA PRO A 84 10.35 -47.55 -19.78
C PRO A 84 10.31 -48.79 -20.69
N MET A 85 10.49 -49.98 -20.13
CA MET A 85 10.20 -51.21 -20.87
C MET A 85 9.35 -52.16 -20.03
N ALA A 86 8.14 -52.35 -20.56
CA ALA A 86 7.27 -53.52 -20.46
C ALA A 86 6.80 -53.99 -19.08
N LEU A 87 5.51 -53.69 -18.81
CA LEU A 87 4.64 -54.54 -18.01
C LEU A 87 4.74 -55.99 -18.50
N THR A 88 5.13 -56.90 -17.60
CA THR A 88 4.91 -58.34 -17.81
C THR A 88 4.05 -58.83 -16.66
N ARG A 89 2.77 -59.12 -16.95
CA ARG A 89 1.91 -59.97 -16.10
C ARG A 89 2.44 -61.40 -16.15
N PRO A 90 2.31 -62.15 -15.05
CA PRO A 90 1.47 -63.34 -15.15
C PRO A 90 0.44 -63.44 -14.01
N ALA A 91 -0.65 -64.15 -14.31
CA ALA A 91 -1.77 -64.44 -13.43
C ALA A 91 -1.68 -65.88 -12.84
N LEU A 92 -2.60 -66.14 -11.89
CA LEU A 92 -2.91 -67.38 -11.09
C LEU A 92 -2.08 -67.53 -9.79
N ARG A 93 -2.64 -67.87 -8.60
CA ARG A 93 -3.90 -68.56 -8.23
C ARG A 93 -4.23 -68.32 -6.72
N ARG A 94 -5.54 -68.30 -6.40
CA ARG A 94 -6.35 -68.31 -5.13
C ARG A 94 -5.90 -69.23 -3.93
N PRO A 95 -6.62 -69.31 -2.76
CA PRO A 95 -7.40 -68.32 -1.96
C PRO A 95 -7.28 -68.52 -0.39
N SER A 96 -8.08 -67.75 0.37
CA SER A 96 -8.53 -67.90 1.78
C SER A 96 -7.93 -66.92 2.80
N ALA A 97 -8.58 -66.50 3.89
CA ALA A 97 -9.98 -66.26 4.24
C ALA A 97 -9.92 -65.53 5.61
N SER A 98 -10.48 -64.31 5.73
CA SER A 98 -11.07 -63.75 6.97
C SER A 98 -11.39 -62.25 6.84
N LEU A 99 -12.70 -61.94 6.77
CA LEU A 99 -13.32 -60.65 7.17
C LEU A 99 -13.44 -60.60 8.73
N PRO A 100 -13.98 -59.53 9.37
CA PRO A 100 -14.38 -58.20 8.88
C PRO A 100 -13.87 -57.03 9.75
N GLY A 101 -13.79 -55.83 9.15
CA GLY A 101 -13.67 -54.57 9.87
C GLY A 101 -14.35 -53.45 9.08
N ARG A 102 -15.66 -53.33 9.25
CA ARG A 102 -16.55 -52.30 8.68
C ARG A 102 -16.43 -51.05 9.57
N ALA A 103 -16.20 -49.84 9.07
CA ALA A 103 -17.21 -48.90 8.56
C ALA A 103 -16.53 -47.52 8.32
N PRO A 104 -17.25 -46.45 7.91
CA PRO A 104 -17.86 -46.22 6.61
C PRO A 104 -17.30 -44.94 5.93
N LYS A 105 -17.66 -44.75 4.65
CA LYS A 105 -17.50 -43.49 3.89
C LYS A 105 -18.91 -42.87 3.69
N PRO A 106 -19.05 -41.55 3.71
CA PRO A 106 -19.45 -40.81 2.49
C PRO A 106 -18.66 -39.49 2.37
N LYS A 107 -18.18 -38.98 1.22
CA LYS A 107 -18.83 -38.42 0.01
C LYS A 107 -19.90 -37.35 0.28
N GLY A 108 -19.62 -36.13 -0.20
CA GLY A 108 -20.51 -34.96 -0.31
C GLY A 108 -19.74 -33.69 0.09
N ALA A 109 -19.13 -32.91 -0.81
CA ALA A 109 -19.77 -32.01 -1.78
C ALA A 109 -20.83 -31.12 -1.12
N VAL A 110 -20.43 -29.93 -0.69
CA VAL A 110 -21.33 -28.78 -0.53
C VAL A 110 -20.64 -27.57 -1.14
N THR A 111 -21.12 -27.23 -2.32
CA THR A 111 -21.08 -25.91 -2.94
C THR A 111 -22.09 -25.04 -2.19
N SER A 112 -21.72 -23.83 -1.79
CA SER A 112 -22.68 -22.77 -1.49
C SER A 112 -21.96 -21.41 -1.57
N PRO A 113 -22.08 -20.69 -2.71
CA PRO A 113 -21.81 -19.27 -2.81
C PRO A 113 -23.10 -18.56 -2.38
N ASP A 114 -23.30 -18.37 -1.08
CA ASP A 114 -24.60 -17.90 -0.55
C ASP A 114 -24.39 -16.91 0.60
N ILE A 115 -23.43 -15.99 0.43
CA ILE A 115 -23.21 -14.82 1.32
C ILE A 115 -23.03 -13.53 0.49
N VAL A 116 -23.17 -13.59 -0.84
CA VAL A 116 -22.96 -12.42 -1.72
C VAL A 116 -24.29 -11.76 -2.12
N GLU A 117 -25.40 -12.50 -2.12
CA GLU A 117 -26.70 -11.98 -2.56
C GLU A 117 -27.49 -11.20 -1.48
N GLU A 118 -26.98 -11.14 -0.24
CA GLU A 118 -27.61 -10.37 0.85
C GLU A 118 -27.01 -8.97 1.04
N ILE A 119 -25.86 -8.67 0.40
CA ILE A 119 -25.23 -7.32 0.44
C ILE A 119 -25.70 -6.44 -0.73
N GLU A 120 -26.15 -7.04 -1.83
CA GLU A 120 -26.60 -6.29 -3.01
C GLU A 120 -28.01 -5.69 -2.84
N LYS A 121 -28.78 -6.15 -1.84
CA LYS A 121 -30.16 -5.70 -1.62
C LYS A 121 -30.33 -4.50 -0.69
N GLU A 122 -29.26 -3.96 -0.11
CA GLU A 122 -29.29 -2.71 0.69
C GLU A 122 -28.85 -1.46 -0.09
N ILE A 123 -28.31 -1.60 -1.31
CA ILE A 123 -27.74 -0.47 -2.07
C ILE A 123 -28.74 0.14 -3.08
N GLU A 124 -29.83 -0.55 -3.40
CA GLU A 124 -30.84 -0.06 -4.36
C GLU A 124 -31.90 0.89 -3.75
N GLU A 125 -31.96 1.03 -2.42
CA GLU A 125 -32.99 1.86 -1.76
C GLU A 125 -32.56 3.33 -1.56
N ILE A 126 -31.28 3.66 -1.69
CA ILE A 126 -30.77 5.05 -1.52
C ILE A 126 -30.86 5.86 -2.83
N VAL A 127 -30.99 5.21 -3.99
CA VAL A 127 -31.02 5.87 -5.31
C VAL A 127 -32.42 6.36 -5.71
N LYS A 128 -33.46 6.07 -4.92
CA LYS A 128 -34.85 6.43 -5.23
C LYS A 128 -35.37 7.70 -4.54
N GLY A 129 -34.51 8.40 -3.80
CA GLY A 129 -34.92 9.50 -2.91
C GLY A 129 -34.36 10.87 -3.26
N THR A 130 -33.97 11.19 -4.50
CA THR A 130 -33.71 12.59 -4.90
C THR A 130 -33.92 12.77 -6.41
N SER A 131 -35.17 12.62 -6.82
CA SER A 131 -35.65 13.11 -8.11
C SER A 131 -36.09 14.57 -7.95
N GLU A 132 -35.93 15.34 -9.02
CA GLU A 132 -36.64 16.59 -9.37
C GLU A 132 -35.88 17.93 -9.20
N VAL A 133 -35.43 18.42 -10.36
CA VAL A 133 -35.01 19.78 -10.73
C VAL A 133 -36.27 20.67 -10.78
N PRO A 134 -36.18 21.99 -10.51
CA PRO A 134 -36.20 22.92 -11.64
C PRO A 134 -35.25 24.13 -11.51
N GLU A 135 -34.67 24.52 -12.65
CA GLU A 135 -34.20 25.88 -12.93
C GLU A 135 -35.37 26.88 -12.84
N THR A 136 -35.20 28.02 -12.19
CA THR A 136 -35.71 29.33 -12.65
C THR A 136 -35.01 30.48 -11.92
N VAL A 137 -34.70 31.51 -12.71
CA VAL A 137 -33.98 32.76 -12.42
C VAL A 137 -34.82 33.72 -11.57
N GLU A 138 -34.22 34.41 -10.59
CA GLU A 138 -34.45 35.85 -10.34
C GLU A 138 -33.50 36.45 -9.29
N GLU A 139 -33.25 37.75 -9.44
CA GLU A 139 -32.11 38.54 -8.97
C GLU A 139 -32.41 39.32 -7.67
N LYS A 140 -31.34 39.72 -6.97
CA LYS A 140 -31.21 40.84 -5.99
C LYS A 140 -31.42 40.54 -4.48
N PRO A 141 -30.81 41.35 -3.58
CA PRO A 141 -29.59 40.96 -2.88
C PRO A 141 -29.76 41.01 -1.36
N ALA A 142 -29.24 40.04 -0.62
CA ALA A 142 -29.17 40.16 0.82
C ALA A 142 -28.00 39.38 1.40
N ALA A 143 -27.17 40.13 2.13
CA ALA A 143 -26.22 39.68 3.15
C ALA A 143 -25.19 38.62 2.71
N VAL A 144 -24.00 39.11 2.41
CA VAL A 144 -22.76 38.36 2.59
C VAL A 144 -22.70 37.95 4.07
N GLU A 145 -23.17 36.75 4.39
CA GLU A 145 -22.65 36.06 5.55
C GLU A 145 -21.18 35.79 5.24
N GLU A 146 -20.30 36.54 5.90
CA GLU A 146 -18.89 36.20 6.00
C GLU A 146 -18.82 34.79 6.60
N VAL A 147 -18.75 33.78 5.73
CA VAL A 147 -18.31 32.44 6.09
C VAL A 147 -16.90 32.63 6.60
N LYS A 148 -16.75 32.77 7.93
CA LYS A 148 -15.46 32.78 8.62
C LYS A 148 -14.72 31.54 8.18
N GLN A 149 -13.82 31.71 7.22
CA GLN A 149 -12.99 30.63 6.74
C GLN A 149 -12.29 30.00 7.95
N PRO A 150 -12.25 28.67 8.06
CA PRO A 150 -11.62 28.03 9.20
C PRO A 150 -10.17 28.52 9.29
N LEU A 151 -9.75 29.01 10.46
CA LEU A 151 -8.39 29.54 10.67
C LEU A 151 -7.29 28.50 10.39
N VAL A 152 -7.67 27.22 10.34
CA VAL A 152 -6.81 26.09 10.00
C VAL A 152 -7.54 25.21 8.99
N LYS A 153 -6.98 25.05 7.80
CA LYS A 153 -7.44 24.13 6.76
C LYS A 153 -6.55 22.89 6.74
N VAL A 154 -7.15 21.71 6.69
CA VAL A 154 -6.40 20.44 6.65
C VAL A 154 -6.14 20.06 5.20
N ILE A 155 -4.87 19.90 4.82
CA ILE A 155 -4.47 19.48 3.48
C ILE A 155 -4.43 17.95 3.41
N SER A 156 -3.76 17.32 4.37
CA SER A 156 -3.67 15.87 4.49
C SER A 156 -3.87 15.44 5.94
N ARG A 157 -4.60 14.34 6.12
CA ARG A 157 -4.89 13.74 7.42
C ARG A 157 -4.01 12.52 7.60
N ALA A 158 -3.33 12.45 8.73
CA ALA A 158 -2.71 11.21 9.18
C ALA A 158 -3.74 10.34 9.91
N ASN A 159 -3.41 9.06 10.07
CA ASN A 159 -4.24 8.09 10.80
C ASN A 159 -3.72 7.79 12.21
N ASP A 160 -2.46 8.13 12.50
CA ASP A 160 -1.79 7.82 13.75
C ASP A 160 -1.08 9.05 14.33
N MET A 161 -0.80 8.97 15.64
CA MET A 161 -0.02 9.93 16.42
C MET A 161 1.31 9.29 16.83
N VAL A 162 2.40 10.05 16.74
CA VAL A 162 3.73 9.59 17.16
C VAL A 162 4.01 10.09 18.58
N CYS A 163 4.48 9.19 19.44
CA CYS A 163 4.89 9.57 20.78
C CYS A 163 6.19 10.39 20.77
N PRO A 164 6.22 11.62 21.30
CA PRO A 164 7.45 12.43 21.33
C PRO A 164 8.51 11.89 22.31
N HIS A 165 8.14 10.96 23.20
CA HIS A 165 9.05 10.40 24.19
C HIS A 165 9.69 9.08 23.79
N CYS A 166 9.04 8.27 22.95
CA CYS A 166 9.51 6.92 22.62
C CYS A 166 9.28 6.50 21.15
N GLY A 167 8.67 7.37 20.32
CA GLY A 167 8.49 7.11 18.89
C GLY A 167 7.39 6.10 18.53
N SER A 168 6.71 5.47 19.50
CA SER A 168 5.63 4.52 19.20
C SER A 168 4.44 5.21 18.52
N LEU A 169 3.79 4.51 17.59
CA LEU A 169 2.53 4.92 16.98
C LEU A 169 1.36 4.65 17.93
N ASN A 170 0.41 5.58 17.96
CA ASN A 170 -0.78 5.53 18.79
C ASN A 170 -2.00 6.05 18.00
N PRO A 171 -3.21 5.56 18.29
CA PRO A 171 -4.40 6.02 17.59
C PRO A 171 -4.70 7.50 17.87
N ILE A 172 -5.36 8.16 16.91
CA ILE A 172 -5.82 9.55 17.06
C ILE A 172 -6.77 9.69 18.26
N GLY A 173 -6.61 10.79 19.00
CA GLY A 173 -7.42 11.08 20.19
C GLY A 173 -6.88 10.45 21.48
N SER A 174 -5.78 9.70 21.40
CA SER A 174 -5.09 9.21 22.60
C SER A 174 -4.41 10.36 23.35
N VAL A 175 -4.54 10.38 24.68
CA VAL A 175 -3.91 11.40 25.55
C VAL A 175 -2.56 10.92 26.11
N LYS A 176 -2.39 9.60 26.20
CA LYS A 176 -1.18 8.92 26.71
C LYS A 176 -0.71 7.87 25.73
N CYS A 177 0.61 7.67 25.71
CA CYS A 177 1.26 6.64 24.93
C CYS A 177 0.96 5.24 25.49
N SER A 178 0.54 4.32 24.63
CA SER A 178 0.32 2.90 24.97
C SER A 178 1.59 2.19 25.45
N ASN A 179 2.74 2.55 24.88
CA ASN A 179 4.03 1.92 25.18
C ASN A 179 4.69 2.50 26.45
N CYS A 180 5.01 3.80 26.46
CA CYS A 180 5.75 4.43 27.55
C CYS A 180 4.88 5.12 28.62
N LYS A 181 3.56 5.11 28.45
CA LYS A 181 2.54 5.67 29.39
C LYS A 181 2.63 7.18 29.67
N LYS A 182 3.57 7.89 29.04
CA LYS A 182 3.70 9.36 29.12
C LYS A 182 2.61 10.05 28.30
N LYS A 183 2.20 11.25 28.70
CA LYS A 183 1.29 12.10 27.92
C LYS A 183 1.99 12.59 26.65
N PHE A 184 1.23 12.82 25.58
CA PHE A 184 1.80 13.35 24.32
C PHE A 184 2.12 14.85 24.41
N TYR A 185 1.19 15.62 24.96
CA TYR A 185 1.24 17.07 25.08
C TYR A 185 0.27 17.53 26.17
N GLU A 186 0.35 18.80 26.53
CA GLU A 186 -0.65 19.47 27.37
C GLU A 186 -1.74 20.08 26.45
N PRO A 187 -3.03 19.81 26.68
CA PRO A 187 -4.11 20.35 25.86
C PRO A 187 -4.13 21.88 25.92
N ASP A 188 -4.20 22.54 24.76
CA ASP A 188 -4.40 23.99 24.62
C ASP A 188 -5.86 24.27 24.20
N ASP A 189 -6.20 25.55 24.00
CA ASP A 189 -7.47 25.98 23.41
C ASP A 189 -7.78 25.20 22.10
N PRO A 190 -9.01 24.76 21.87
CA PRO A 190 -9.37 24.03 20.65
C PRO A 190 -9.16 24.86 19.38
N SER A 191 -9.26 26.19 19.47
CA SER A 191 -8.98 27.12 18.37
C SER A 191 -7.50 27.21 17.99
N LYS A 192 -6.59 26.77 18.87
CA LYS A 192 -5.13 26.77 18.69
C LYS A 192 -4.57 25.35 18.62
N SER A 193 -5.44 24.38 18.41
CA SER A 193 -5.11 22.97 18.40
C SER A 193 -5.26 22.38 17.00
N CYS A 194 -4.51 21.32 16.74
CA CYS A 194 -4.58 20.57 15.51
C CYS A 194 -5.99 19.96 15.39
N PRO A 195 -6.71 20.22 14.29
CA PRO A 195 -8.07 19.69 14.11
C PRO A 195 -8.11 18.17 13.91
N VAL A 196 -6.95 17.53 13.68
CA VAL A 196 -6.85 16.08 13.50
C VAL A 196 -6.64 15.36 14.83
N CYS A 197 -5.64 15.78 15.61
CA CYS A 197 -5.22 15.04 16.81
C CYS A 197 -5.34 15.81 18.12
N GLY A 198 -5.80 17.07 18.10
CA GLY A 198 -5.93 17.93 19.27
C GLY A 198 -4.61 18.51 19.80
N ALA A 199 -3.47 18.20 19.18
CA ALA A 199 -2.18 18.71 19.64
C ALA A 199 -2.05 20.23 19.45
N PRO A 200 -1.41 20.96 20.37
CA PRO A 200 -1.23 22.39 20.25
C PRO A 200 -0.44 22.74 18.97
N LEU A 201 -0.93 23.71 18.21
CA LEU A 201 -0.31 24.15 16.95
C LEU A 201 1.07 24.79 17.18
N LYS A 202 1.42 25.17 18.41
CA LYS A 202 2.79 25.57 18.80
C LYS A 202 3.83 24.47 18.52
N LEU A 203 3.41 23.21 18.50
CA LEU A 203 4.27 22.07 18.16
C LEU A 203 4.34 21.82 16.65
N SER A 204 3.65 22.61 15.82
CA SER A 204 3.74 22.48 14.37
C SER A 204 5.08 22.95 13.83
N LYS A 205 5.52 22.33 12.73
CA LYS A 205 6.73 22.70 11.98
C LYS A 205 6.33 23.38 10.69
N ARG A 206 6.91 24.56 10.43
CA ARG A 206 6.73 25.30 9.19
C ARG A 206 7.48 24.62 8.05
N ILE A 207 6.78 24.30 6.97
CA ILE A 207 7.38 23.85 5.69
C ILE A 207 7.48 25.01 4.71
N SER A 208 6.43 25.84 4.64
CA SER A 208 6.38 27.05 3.82
C SER A 208 5.62 28.16 4.55
N GLU A 209 5.44 29.33 3.91
CA GLU A 209 4.71 30.46 4.51
C GLU A 209 3.27 30.10 4.94
N LYS A 210 2.65 29.16 4.22
CA LYS A 210 1.25 28.75 4.44
C LYS A 210 1.12 27.31 4.92
N LEU A 211 2.11 26.45 4.66
CA LEU A 211 2.03 25.01 4.92
C LEU A 211 2.84 24.62 6.17
N PHE A 212 2.17 23.97 7.10
CA PHE A 212 2.69 23.51 8.39
C PHE A 212 2.40 22.02 8.56
N VAL A 213 3.21 21.35 9.35
CA VAL A 213 3.00 19.95 9.75
C VAL A 213 2.85 19.86 11.25
N CYS A 214 1.80 19.18 11.70
CA CYS A 214 1.61 18.93 13.13
C CYS A 214 2.77 18.07 13.68
N GLY A 215 3.42 18.50 14.76
CA GLY A 215 4.53 17.76 15.36
C GLY A 215 4.16 16.46 16.09
N ILE A 216 2.87 16.11 16.16
CA ILE A 216 2.38 14.90 16.85
C ILE A 216 1.79 13.89 15.86
N CYS A 217 0.80 14.30 15.06
CA CYS A 217 0.17 13.41 14.08
C CYS A 217 0.72 13.57 12.66
N PHE A 218 1.66 14.50 12.41
CA PHE A 218 2.23 14.71 11.08
C PHE A 218 1.22 15.06 9.97
N SER A 219 0.02 15.53 10.34
CA SER A 219 -0.96 16.05 9.37
C SER A 219 -0.52 17.41 8.82
N GLU A 220 -0.71 17.62 7.53
CA GLU A 220 -0.39 18.89 6.87
C GLU A 220 -1.57 19.87 6.99
N LEU A 221 -1.23 21.10 7.36
CA LEU A 221 -2.17 22.14 7.73
C LEU A 221 -1.81 23.44 7.02
N GLU A 222 -2.81 24.09 6.46
CA GLU A 222 -2.77 25.49 6.05
C GLU A 222 -3.24 26.34 7.23
N ILE A 223 -2.34 27.14 7.81
CA ILE A 223 -2.65 27.99 8.98
C ILE A 223 -2.77 29.45 8.53
N ALA A 224 -3.88 30.11 8.86
CA ALA A 224 -4.10 31.52 8.53
C ALA A 224 -3.05 32.43 9.22
N PRO A 225 -2.59 33.51 8.55
CA PRO A 225 -1.51 34.37 9.05
C PRO A 225 -1.84 35.04 10.40
N GLU A 226 -3.11 35.28 10.70
CA GLU A 226 -3.56 35.81 12.00
C GLU A 226 -3.25 34.84 13.14
N LEU A 227 -3.54 33.56 12.93
CA LEU A 227 -3.26 32.51 13.91
C LEU A 227 -1.75 32.28 14.05
N GLN A 228 -0.99 32.35 12.95
CA GLN A 228 0.48 32.26 12.97
C GLN A 228 1.09 33.33 13.88
N LYS A 229 0.64 34.58 13.79
CA LYS A 229 1.10 35.68 14.66
C LYS A 229 0.77 35.42 16.13
N SER A 230 -0.44 34.96 16.41
CA SER A 230 -0.87 34.66 17.80
C SER A 230 -0.07 33.53 18.45
N LEU A 231 0.37 32.56 17.63
CA LEU A 231 1.12 31.38 18.07
C LEU A 231 2.65 31.57 17.99
N LYS A 232 3.12 32.68 17.42
CA LYS A 232 4.54 32.98 17.17
C LYS A 232 5.22 31.90 16.29
N LEU A 233 4.55 31.50 15.20
CA LEU A 233 4.98 30.47 14.24
C LEU A 233 5.84 31.00 13.07
#